data_AF-A0A1I2QS64-F1
#
_entry.id   AF-A0A1I2QS64-F1
#
_cell.length_a   1.000
_cell.length_b   1.000
_cell.length_c   1.000
_cell.angle_alpha   90.00
_cell.angle_beta   90.00
_cell.angle_gamma   90.00
#
_symmetry.space_group_name_H-M   'P 1'
#
loop_
_entity.id
_entity.type
_entity.pdbx_description
1 polymer ?
#
loop_
_entity_poly.entity_id
_entity_poly.type
_entity_poly.pdbx_seq_one_letter_code
_entity_poly.pdbx_strand_id
1 'polypeptide(L)' 'MSDRFEVRETEYGYGIWDMRAGDWWIRRLDMTQRDAEQIVAELRRGEAEL' A
#
# COMPACT_ATOMS: atom_id res chain seq x y z
N MET A 1 5.23 -4.80 -14.37
CA MET A 1 5.23 -4.14 -13.04
C MET A 1 4.06 -4.72 -12.30
N SER A 2 4.28 -5.34 -11.14
CA SER A 2 3.24 -6.11 -10.47
C SER A 2 2.37 -5.17 -9.63
N ASP A 3 1.05 -5.24 -9.79
CA ASP A 3 0.08 -4.51 -8.95
C ASP A 3 -0.01 -5.12 -7.54
N ARG A 4 1.11 -5.51 -6.92
CA ARG A 4 1.10 -6.28 -5.67
C ARG A 4 0.42 -5.54 -4.52
N PHE A 5 0.64 -4.23 -4.45
CA PHE A 5 0.16 -3.37 -3.38
C PHE A 5 -0.93 -2.43 -3.86
N GLU A 6 -2.02 -2.37 -3.09
CA GLU A 6 -3.19 -1.53 -3.32
C GLU A 6 -3.47 -0.68 -2.09
N VAL A 7 -3.78 0.61 -2.29
CA VAL A 7 -4.24 1.49 -1.22
C VAL A 7 -5.72 1.21 -0.96
N ARG A 8 -6.08 0.98 0.31
CA ARG A 8 -7.47 0.74 0.73
C ARG A 8 -7.85 1.58 1.94
N GLU A 9 -9.12 1.97 1.99
CA GLU A 9 -9.71 2.61 3.16
C GLU A 9 -9.87 1.60 4.32
N THR A 10 -9.74 2.14 5.53
CA THR A 10 -9.97 1.45 6.80
C THR A 10 -11.05 2.21 7.58
N GLU A 11 -11.42 1.70 8.76
CA GLU A 11 -12.36 2.36 9.68
C GLU A 11 -11.94 3.76 10.16
N TYR A 12 -10.65 4.13 10.05
CA TYR A 12 -10.15 5.42 10.57
C TYR A 12 -9.22 6.19 9.62
N GLY A 13 -8.84 5.61 8.48
CA GLY A 13 -7.85 6.19 7.56
C GLY A 13 -7.54 5.25 6.40
N TYR A 14 -6.31 5.27 5.90
CA TYR A 14 -5.89 4.44 4.75
C TYR A 14 -4.80 3.43 5.13
N GLY A 15 -4.78 2.29 4.45
CA GLY A 15 -3.78 1.24 4.58
C GLY A 15 -3.31 0.72 3.22
N ILE A 16 -2.35 -0.18 3.25
CA ILE A 16 -1.79 -0.86 2.08
C ILE A 16 -2.13 -2.35 2.20
N TRP A 17 -2.83 -2.85 1.19
CA TRP A 17 -3.25 -4.24 1.04
C TRP A 17 -2.27 -4.98 0.12
N ASP A 18 -1.76 -6.14 0.56
CA ASP A 18 -0.98 -7.03 -0.31
C ASP A 18 -1.95 -8.00 -1.00
N MET A 19 -2.14 -7.82 -2.30
CA MET A 19 -3.03 -8.63 -3.12
C MET A 19 -2.61 -10.11 -3.18
N ARG A 20 -1.32 -10.40 -3.02
CA ARG A 20 -0.79 -11.77 -3.05
C ARG A 20 -0.99 -12.48 -1.72
N ALA A 21 -0.80 -11.77 -0.62
CA ALA A 21 -1.04 -12.33 0.71
C ALA A 21 -2.54 -12.42 1.03
N GLY A 22 -3.36 -11.55 0.41
CA GLY A 22 -4.78 -11.43 0.75
C GLY A 22 -4.97 -10.85 2.15
N ASP A 23 -4.04 -10.01 2.62
CA ASP A 23 -4.07 -9.39 3.93
C ASP A 23 -3.44 -7.98 3.89
N TRP A 24 -3.60 -7.24 4.99
CA TRP A 24 -2.98 -5.94 5.18
C TRP A 24 -1.47 -6.07 5.31
N TRP A 25 -0.75 -5.42 4.40
CA TRP A 25 0.69 -5.22 4.57
C TRP A 25 0.96 -4.13 5.61
N ILE A 26 0.23 -3.02 5.51
CA ILE A 26 0.22 -1.94 6.51
C ILE A 26 -1.22 -1.51 6.75
N ARG A 27 -1.73 -1.73 7.96
CA ARG A 27 -3.02 -1.20 8.41
C ARG A 27 -2.78 -0.09 9.43
N ARG A 28 -2.62 1.16 8.96
CA ARG A 28 -2.54 2.32 9.86
C ARG A 28 -3.88 3.03 9.90
N LEU A 29 -4.22 3.49 11.08
CA LEU A 29 -5.52 4.10 11.37
C LEU A 29 -5.45 5.63 11.27
N ASP A 30 -4.26 6.19 11.14
CA ASP A 30 -3.96 7.63 11.09
C ASP A 30 -3.25 8.05 9.80
N MET A 31 -3.09 7.14 8.85
CA MET A 31 -2.40 7.40 7.58
C MET A 31 -3.35 8.01 6.55
N THR A 32 -2.89 9.07 5.89
CA THR A 32 -3.66 9.70 4.81
C THR A 32 -3.56 8.87 3.52
N GLN A 33 -4.51 9.05 2.61
CA GLN A 33 -4.47 8.42 1.29
C GLN A 33 -3.17 8.73 0.54
N ARG A 34 -2.75 10.01 0.57
CA ARG A 34 -1.55 10.48 -0.11
C ARG A 34 -0.29 9.80 0.41
N ASP A 35 -0.18 9.61 1.71
CA ASP A 35 0.96 8.91 2.31
C ASP A 35 0.99 7.44 1.87
N ALA A 36 -0.16 6.77 1.88
CA ALA A 36 -0.28 5.39 1.41
C ALA A 36 0.08 5.26 -0.08
N GLU A 37 -0.37 6.19 -0.92
CA GLU A 37 -0.04 6.22 -2.35
C GLU A 37 1.47 6.46 -2.59
N GLN A 38 2.09 7.33 -1.80
CA GLN A 38 3.54 7.56 -1.87
C GLN A 38 4.33 6.30 -1.54
N ILE A 39 3.97 5.61 -0.46
CA ILE A 39 4.62 4.34 -0.08
C ILE A 39 4.45 3.29 -1.18
N VAL A 40 3.23 3.14 -1.73
CA VAL A 40 2.99 2.20 -2.84
C VAL A 40 3.82 2.55 -4.08
N ALA A 41 3.98 3.84 -4.39
CA ALA A 41 4.82 4.28 -5.50
C ALA A 41 6.31 3.95 -5.27
N GLU A 42 6.82 4.13 -4.05
CA GLU A 42 8.20 3.77 -3.69
C GLU A 42 8.44 2.26 -3.77
N LEU A 43 7.50 1.44 -3.29
CA LEU A 43 7.57 -0.02 -3.40
C LEU A 43 7.65 -0.47 -4.86
N ARG A 44 6.78 0.09 -5.72
CA ARG A 44 6.77 -0.22 -7.16
C ARG A 44 8.08 0.19 -7.85
N ARG A 45 8.70 1.28 -7.40
CA ARG A 45 9.99 1.73 -7.91
C ARG A 45 11.10 0.76 -7.53
N GLY A 46 11.16 0.34 -6.27
CA GLY A 46 12.14 -0.64 -5.80
C GLY A 46 12.00 -2.01 -6.46
N GLU A 47 10.77 -2.47 -6.75
CA GLU A 47 10.53 -3.71 -7.49
C GLU A 47 10.92 -3.62 -8.98
N ALA A 48 10.99 -2.42 -9.56
CA ALA A 48 11.40 -2.23 -10.95
C ALA A 48 12.94 -2.19 -11.14
N GLU A 49 13.68 -1.99 -10.05
CA GLU A 49 15.14 -1.95 -10.03
C GLU A 49 15.79 -3.32 -9.70
N LEU A 50 14.98 -4.32 -9.32
CA LEU A 50 15.36 -5.71 -9.04
C LEU A 50 15.10 -6.63 -10.24
#